data_AF-A0A347ZW62-F1
#
_entry.id   AF-A0A347ZW62-F1
#
_cell.length_a   1.000
_cell.length_b   1.000
_cell.length_c   1.000
_cell.angle_alpha   90.00
_cell.angle_beta   90.00
_cell.angle_gamma   90.00
#
_symmetry.space_group_name_H-M   'P 1'
#
loop_
_entity.id
_entity.type
_entity.pdbx_description
1 polymer ?
#
loop_
_entity_poly.entity_id
_entity_poly.type
_entity_poly.pdbx_seq_one_letter_code
_entity_poly.pdbx_strand_id
1 'polypeptide(L)'
;MRMNKILYIGTAFMLAGLLACSAGQEPNTGDQSAASRSESGGSSSSYSQPLAQTSGDVVDPQAFEYLGAFRLPGGEDPPLTFAYGGNAMTFNPDGDAGGGDGFPGSLFVMGHDRIAYGGLPDGGQIAEVSIPQPIISENIEDLNTAEFLQDFQNVLAGYFTNLEEIPRVGMVYLNAPETGPKIHFTWGQHLQEPGDPSNGWFDPQLDDPQVQGPWFIGQQDPYSITGYMFDIPAEWADAYADGYTLATGRMRDGGMGGMGPALIAYTPWLADGSAPPGGTRLEEKTLLLYENTYNTIAIERSLNGYQHPDEWEGGAWITTASGASAVLFAGTKGTGDKYWYGYIHPDGPQYICVDEQAADIADMCRYADGSFCTEAELGGCCDAEAGTCVSDRGWWTTRFDAQMILYDPAELAKVAAGELESWQPQPYAVIDIDEHLYLDPPEWDEIYMGWGDQRRARVGEVSFDRQNGLLYLLELYADGAKPIVHVWKIN
;
A
#
# COMPACT_ATOMS: atom_id res chain seq x y z
N MET A 1 13.30 -20.03 -34.22
CA MET A 1 14.13 -18.81 -34.15
C MET A 1 14.60 -18.72 -32.72
N ARG A 2 15.92 -18.76 -32.47
CA ARG A 2 16.49 -18.97 -31.13
C ARG A 2 16.28 -17.70 -30.28
N MET A 3 15.49 -17.80 -29.21
CA MET A 3 15.42 -16.81 -28.14
C MET A 3 16.69 -16.90 -27.30
N ASN A 4 17.45 -15.81 -27.24
CA ASN A 4 18.55 -15.65 -26.31
C ASN A 4 17.96 -15.44 -24.91
N LYS A 5 18.30 -16.35 -24.00
CA LYS A 5 18.16 -16.15 -22.56
C LYS A 5 19.13 -15.04 -22.15
N ILE A 6 18.62 -13.90 -21.73
CA ILE A 6 19.41 -12.87 -21.04
C ILE A 6 19.24 -13.13 -19.55
N LEU A 7 20.37 -13.45 -18.93
CA LEU A 7 20.53 -13.69 -17.51
C LEU A 7 20.66 -12.32 -16.84
N TYR A 8 19.63 -11.85 -16.15
CA TYR A 8 19.72 -10.69 -15.26
C TYR A 8 20.56 -11.10 -14.04
N ILE A 9 21.81 -10.67 -13.99
CA ILE A 9 22.62 -10.72 -12.77
C ILE A 9 22.31 -9.43 -12.03
N GLY A 10 21.36 -9.51 -11.08
CA GLY A 10 21.15 -8.46 -10.09
C GLY A 10 22.35 -8.38 -9.16
N THR A 11 23.05 -7.25 -9.18
CA THR A 11 24.12 -6.96 -8.23
C THR A 11 23.46 -6.61 -6.90
N ALA A 12 23.39 -7.59 -6.00
CA ALA A 12 23.01 -7.39 -4.60
C ALA A 12 24.05 -6.46 -3.94
N PHE A 13 23.64 -5.26 -3.53
CA PHE A 13 24.44 -4.44 -2.62
C PHE A 13 24.04 -4.74 -1.17
N MET A 14 25.06 -5.09 -0.39
CA MET A 14 24.95 -5.54 0.99
C MET A 14 24.42 -4.43 1.91
N LEU A 15 23.41 -4.75 2.71
CA LEU A 15 23.17 -4.07 3.98
C LEU A 15 24.27 -4.52 4.96
N ALA A 16 25.23 -3.64 5.24
CA ALA A 16 26.16 -3.81 6.34
C ALA A 16 25.79 -2.82 7.45
N GLY A 17 24.95 -3.27 8.38
CA GLY A 17 24.76 -2.58 9.65
C GLY A 17 26.05 -2.65 10.48
N LEU A 18 26.52 -1.51 10.99
CA LEU A 18 27.54 -1.45 12.04
C LEU A 18 27.31 -0.24 12.96
N LEU A 19 26.81 -0.56 14.15
CA LEU A 19 27.19 -0.09 15.49
C LEU A 19 27.88 1.29 15.63
N ALA A 20 27.17 2.17 16.33
CA ALA A 20 27.68 3.39 16.95
C ALA A 20 28.75 3.13 18.02
N CYS A 21 29.81 3.95 18.04
CA CYS A 21 30.39 4.59 19.24
C CYS A 21 31.72 5.32 18.94
N SER A 22 31.75 6.65 19.06
CA SER A 22 32.45 7.36 20.14
C SER A 22 32.62 8.88 19.89
N ALA A 23 32.16 9.63 20.89
CA ALA A 23 32.76 10.82 21.50
C ALA A 23 33.40 11.92 20.61
N GLY A 24 32.68 13.04 20.55
CA GLY A 24 33.12 14.27 21.22
C GLY A 24 33.88 15.29 20.37
N GLN A 25 33.15 16.28 19.84
CA GLN A 25 33.64 17.65 19.68
C GLN A 25 32.45 18.62 19.61
N GLU A 26 32.45 19.60 20.51
CA GLU A 26 31.43 20.65 20.65
C GLU A 26 31.28 21.48 19.35
N PRO A 27 30.06 21.85 18.92
CA PRO A 27 29.86 22.82 17.86
C PRO A 27 29.88 24.25 18.42
N ASN A 28 30.66 25.06 17.74
CA ASN A 28 30.83 26.49 17.94
C ASN A 28 29.51 27.21 17.60
N THR A 29 28.98 27.98 18.56
CA THR A 29 27.76 28.78 18.42
C THR A 29 27.96 29.90 17.40
N GLY A 30 27.29 29.79 16.26
CA GLY A 30 27.16 30.84 15.24
C GLY A 30 25.69 31.07 14.93
N ASP A 31 25.12 32.04 15.63
CA ASP A 31 23.79 32.62 15.41
C ASP A 31 23.59 33.05 13.94
N GLN A 32 22.55 32.53 13.28
CA GLN A 32 21.94 33.19 12.13
C GLN A 32 20.51 32.72 11.84
N SER A 33 19.58 33.55 12.34
CA SER A 33 18.28 33.94 11.80
C SER A 33 17.33 32.87 11.28
N ALA A 34 16.23 32.73 12.04
CA ALA A 34 14.94 32.24 11.57
C ALA A 34 14.55 32.86 10.21
N ALA A 35 14.56 32.03 9.17
CA ALA A 35 13.91 32.34 7.90
C ALA A 35 12.42 32.04 8.05
N SER A 36 11.62 33.10 8.03
CA SER A 36 10.17 33.06 7.94
C SER A 36 9.73 32.19 6.75
N ARG A 37 8.88 31.19 7.00
CA ARG A 37 8.09 30.51 5.96
C ARG A 37 7.27 31.58 5.22
N SER A 38 7.68 31.89 4.00
CA SER A 38 6.84 32.63 3.06
C SER A 38 5.93 31.61 2.39
N GLU A 39 4.63 31.76 2.61
CA GLU A 39 3.59 31.18 1.77
C GLU A 39 3.83 31.58 0.31
N SER A 40 4.39 30.67 -0.47
CA SER A 40 4.36 30.78 -1.93
C SER A 40 3.17 29.96 -2.44
N GLY A 41 2.02 30.63 -2.49
CA GLY A 41 0.92 30.20 -3.36
C GLY A 41 1.41 30.21 -4.80
N GLY A 42 1.77 29.03 -5.31
CA GLY A 42 2.22 28.79 -6.67
C GLY A 42 1.33 27.76 -7.34
N SER A 43 0.36 28.26 -8.11
CA SER A 43 -0.20 27.63 -9.32
C SER A 43 -0.33 26.09 -9.30
N SER A 44 -1.46 25.59 -8.82
CA SER A 44 -1.93 24.24 -9.14
C SER A 44 -2.06 24.06 -10.66
N SER A 45 -1.12 23.35 -11.29
CA SER A 45 -1.41 22.65 -12.55
C SER A 45 -2.36 21.50 -12.22
N SER A 46 -3.65 21.83 -12.08
CA SER A 46 -4.70 20.83 -11.92
C SER A 46 -4.83 20.04 -13.22
N TYR A 47 -4.04 18.99 -13.38
CA TYR A 47 -4.42 17.88 -14.25
C TYR A 47 -5.65 17.23 -13.61
N SER A 48 -6.84 17.77 -13.91
CA SER A 48 -8.10 17.14 -13.50
C SER A 48 -8.24 15.85 -14.29
N GLN A 49 -7.96 14.72 -13.66
CA GLN A 49 -8.23 13.39 -14.18
C GLN A 49 -9.71 13.31 -14.56
N PRO A 50 -10.08 12.82 -15.75
CA PRO A 50 -11.48 12.61 -16.08
C PRO A 50 -12.04 11.50 -15.16
N LEU A 51 -12.95 11.89 -14.26
CA LEU A 51 -13.65 10.98 -13.37
C LEU A 51 -14.75 10.25 -14.14
N ALA A 52 -14.97 8.99 -13.78
CA ALA A 52 -16.06 8.20 -14.34
C ALA A 52 -17.42 8.79 -13.95
N GLN A 53 -18.41 8.65 -14.83
CA GLN A 53 -19.79 8.91 -14.47
C GLN A 53 -20.33 7.74 -13.65
N THR A 54 -21.02 8.04 -12.55
CA THR A 54 -21.61 7.02 -11.68
C THR A 54 -22.84 6.38 -12.35
N SER A 55 -23.07 5.11 -12.05
CA SER A 55 -24.20 4.33 -12.57
C SER A 55 -25.07 3.69 -11.49
N GLY A 56 -24.64 3.75 -10.22
CA GLY A 56 -25.40 3.30 -9.04
C GLY A 56 -25.47 4.32 -7.90
N ASP A 57 -26.01 3.87 -6.77
CA ASP A 57 -26.00 4.62 -5.50
C ASP A 57 -24.61 4.49 -4.86
N VAL A 58 -23.74 5.45 -5.20
CA VAL A 58 -22.34 5.47 -4.76
C VAL A 58 -22.13 6.34 -3.52
N VAL A 59 -21.04 6.10 -2.79
CA VAL A 59 -20.64 6.95 -1.66
C VAL A 59 -20.25 8.34 -2.16
N ASP A 60 -20.82 9.38 -1.57
CA ASP A 60 -20.42 10.76 -1.84
C ASP A 60 -19.03 11.01 -1.23
N PRO A 61 -18.02 11.49 -1.99
CA PRO A 61 -16.71 11.82 -1.41
C PRO A 61 -16.79 12.85 -0.28
N GLN A 62 -17.83 13.68 -0.23
CA GLN A 62 -18.05 14.63 0.88
C GLN A 62 -18.62 13.97 2.16
N ALA A 63 -18.93 12.68 2.12
CA ALA A 63 -19.37 11.93 3.30
C ALA A 63 -18.23 11.54 4.24
N PHE A 64 -16.97 11.70 3.81
CA PHE A 64 -15.77 11.40 4.59
C PHE A 64 -15.47 12.56 5.54
N GLU A 65 -15.62 12.30 6.84
CA GLU A 65 -15.33 13.24 7.91
C GLU A 65 -14.10 12.75 8.68
N TYR A 66 -13.02 13.52 8.65
CA TYR A 66 -11.81 13.19 9.39
C TYR A 66 -12.02 13.34 10.90
N LEU A 67 -11.71 12.29 11.66
CA LEU A 67 -11.86 12.25 13.12
C LEU A 67 -10.54 12.45 13.87
N GLY A 68 -9.40 12.40 13.17
CA GLY A 68 -8.06 12.51 13.76
C GLY A 68 -7.24 11.22 13.61
N ALA A 69 -6.16 11.13 14.38
CA ALA A 69 -5.26 9.99 14.38
C ALA A 69 -4.94 9.46 15.79
N PHE A 70 -4.34 8.29 15.88
CA PHE A 70 -3.76 7.73 17.09
C PHE A 70 -2.47 6.94 16.81
N ARG A 71 -1.63 6.80 17.83
CA ARG A 71 -0.34 6.10 17.78
C ARG A 71 -0.49 4.61 18.05
N LEU A 72 0.39 3.81 17.47
CA LEU A 72 0.54 2.39 17.82
C LEU A 72 1.43 2.21 19.07
N PRO A 73 1.16 1.19 19.91
CA PRO A 73 1.97 0.91 21.11
C PRO A 73 3.33 0.29 20.76
N GLY A 74 4.16 0.11 21.79
CA GLY A 74 5.42 -0.64 21.69
C GLY A 74 6.65 0.23 21.55
N GLY A 75 7.82 -0.42 21.64
CA GLY A 75 9.13 0.20 21.49
C GLY A 75 9.63 0.18 20.05
N GLU A 76 10.94 0.33 19.86
CA GLU A 76 11.60 0.39 18.54
C GLU A 76 12.42 -0.88 18.23
N ASP A 77 12.47 -1.85 19.14
CA ASP A 77 13.37 -3.02 19.01
C ASP A 77 12.76 -4.12 18.12
N PRO A 78 13.36 -4.45 16.96
CA PRO A 78 12.89 -5.56 16.12
C PRO A 78 13.15 -6.93 16.76
N PRO A 79 12.28 -7.93 16.52
CA PRO A 79 11.09 -7.88 15.65
C PRO A 79 9.81 -7.37 16.35
N LEU A 80 9.87 -7.02 17.64
CA LEU A 80 8.69 -6.69 18.48
C LEU A 80 8.42 -5.19 18.49
N THR A 81 8.19 -4.64 17.31
CA THR A 81 7.93 -3.21 17.08
C THR A 81 7.08 -3.02 15.83
N PHE A 82 6.39 -1.88 15.73
CA PHE A 82 5.77 -1.43 14.48
C PHE A 82 6.71 -0.56 13.63
N ALA A 83 7.93 -0.26 14.09
CA ALA A 83 8.91 0.47 13.29
C ALA A 83 9.18 -0.31 12.00
N TYR A 84 9.15 0.36 10.85
CA TYR A 84 9.25 -0.29 9.53
C TYR A 84 8.22 -1.42 9.33
N GLY A 85 7.05 -1.31 9.98
CA GLY A 85 5.92 -2.22 9.84
C GLY A 85 4.73 -1.53 9.20
N GLY A 86 3.54 -2.10 9.40
CA GLY A 86 2.29 -1.57 8.83
C GLY A 86 2.02 -2.02 7.39
N ASN A 87 2.72 -3.04 6.89
CA ASN A 87 2.43 -3.63 5.58
C ASN A 87 0.98 -4.14 5.47
N ALA A 88 0.39 -4.61 6.58
CA ALA A 88 -0.97 -5.10 6.58
C ALA A 88 -1.70 -4.73 7.90
N MET A 89 -2.99 -4.44 7.78
CA MET A 89 -3.89 -4.11 8.88
C MET A 89 -5.29 -4.64 8.60
N THR A 90 -6.00 -5.11 9.62
CA THR A 90 -7.43 -5.43 9.49
C THR A 90 -8.23 -5.21 10.76
N PHE A 91 -9.49 -4.80 10.60
CA PHE A 91 -10.44 -4.54 11.67
C PHE A 91 -11.11 -5.81 12.18
N ASN A 92 -11.09 -5.99 13.49
CA ASN A 92 -11.84 -7.04 14.18
C ASN A 92 -13.03 -6.42 14.94
N PRO A 93 -14.28 -6.66 14.50
CA PRO A 93 -15.48 -6.11 15.15
C PRO A 93 -15.74 -6.69 16.54
N ASP A 94 -15.20 -7.87 16.83
CA ASP A 94 -15.39 -8.56 18.11
C ASP A 94 -14.30 -8.18 19.14
N GLY A 95 -13.29 -7.42 18.71
CA GLY A 95 -12.24 -6.89 19.57
C GLY A 95 -12.75 -5.80 20.51
N ASP A 96 -12.12 -5.68 21.67
CA ASP A 96 -12.40 -4.65 22.70
C ASP A 96 -13.89 -4.27 22.88
N ALA A 97 -14.78 -5.27 22.90
CA ALA A 97 -16.24 -5.04 22.98
C ALA A 97 -16.71 -4.32 24.27
N GLY A 98 -15.79 -4.02 25.20
CA GLY A 98 -16.02 -3.28 26.44
C GLY A 98 -15.38 -1.90 26.50
N GLY A 99 -14.72 -1.43 25.42
CA GLY A 99 -14.10 -0.12 25.31
C GLY A 99 -15.09 1.02 25.56
N GLY A 100 -14.75 1.95 26.45
CA GLY A 100 -15.58 3.11 26.82
C GLY A 100 -15.27 4.38 26.03
N ASP A 101 -14.43 4.27 25.01
CA ASP A 101 -13.88 5.37 24.18
C ASP A 101 -14.79 5.78 23.00
N GLY A 102 -15.77 4.95 22.66
CA GLY A 102 -16.68 5.18 21.53
C GLY A 102 -16.17 4.62 20.19
N PHE A 103 -15.08 3.84 20.20
CA PHE A 103 -14.48 3.21 19.03
C PHE A 103 -14.38 1.69 19.26
N PRO A 104 -15.50 0.95 19.08
CA PRO A 104 -15.53 -0.49 19.34
C PRO A 104 -14.67 -1.25 18.33
N GLY A 105 -14.27 -2.46 18.70
CA GLY A 105 -13.43 -3.29 17.86
C GLY A 105 -11.94 -3.15 18.19
N SER A 106 -11.12 -3.72 17.34
CA SER A 106 -9.66 -3.65 17.45
C SER A 106 -9.03 -3.76 16.06
N LEU A 107 -7.71 -3.55 15.97
CA LEU A 107 -6.95 -3.72 14.74
C LEU A 107 -5.89 -4.80 14.93
N PHE A 108 -5.86 -5.77 14.03
CA PHE A 108 -4.68 -6.59 13.80
C PHE A 108 -3.73 -5.82 12.89
N VAL A 109 -2.50 -5.61 13.32
CA VAL A 109 -1.49 -4.85 12.57
C VAL A 109 -0.21 -5.67 12.48
N MET A 110 0.38 -5.71 11.28
CA MET A 110 1.69 -6.32 11.07
C MET A 110 2.79 -5.38 11.58
N GLY A 111 3.66 -5.89 12.44
CA GLY A 111 4.86 -5.24 12.94
C GLY A 111 5.98 -5.20 11.91
N HIS A 112 7.20 -4.97 12.42
CA HIS A 112 8.41 -4.75 11.63
C HIS A 112 8.59 -5.79 10.54
N ASP A 113 8.85 -5.34 9.32
CA ASP A 113 9.02 -6.18 8.15
C ASP A 113 10.14 -7.21 8.29
N ARG A 114 10.01 -8.32 7.56
CA ARG A 114 11.13 -9.26 7.42
C ARG A 114 12.28 -8.59 6.69
N ILE A 115 13.49 -8.86 7.15
CA ILE A 115 14.72 -8.46 6.46
C ILE A 115 15.30 -9.70 5.77
N ALA A 116 15.40 -9.62 4.45
CA ALA A 116 15.88 -10.67 3.58
C ALA A 116 17.23 -11.27 3.98
N TYR A 117 17.51 -12.45 3.43
CA TYR A 117 18.79 -13.15 3.60
C TYR A 117 19.11 -13.47 5.06
N GLY A 118 18.06 -13.72 5.86
CA GLY A 118 18.17 -14.05 7.28
C GLY A 118 18.53 -12.86 8.19
N GLY A 119 18.34 -11.62 7.73
CA GLY A 119 18.57 -10.42 8.54
C GLY A 119 17.58 -10.30 9.70
N LEU A 120 16.32 -10.65 9.46
CA LEU A 120 15.25 -10.70 10.48
C LEU A 120 14.17 -11.71 10.04
N PRO A 121 14.47 -13.03 10.13
CA PRO A 121 13.60 -14.08 9.59
C PRO A 121 12.27 -14.24 10.35
N ASP A 122 12.18 -13.68 11.55
CA ASP A 122 11.00 -13.64 12.42
C ASP A 122 10.32 -12.27 12.46
N GLY A 123 10.63 -11.38 11.49
CA GLY A 123 9.82 -10.19 11.20
C GLY A 123 8.46 -10.53 10.58
N GLY A 124 7.62 -9.52 10.40
CA GLY A 124 6.22 -9.65 9.99
C GLY A 124 5.35 -10.27 11.08
N GLN A 125 5.71 -10.06 12.36
CA GLN A 125 4.86 -10.50 13.48
C GLN A 125 3.58 -9.69 13.53
N ILE A 126 2.53 -10.26 14.09
CA ILE A 126 1.20 -9.63 14.12
C ILE A 126 0.86 -9.35 15.57
N ALA A 127 0.29 -8.17 15.84
CA ALA A 127 -0.29 -7.81 17.14
C ALA A 127 -1.73 -7.34 16.96
N GLU A 128 -2.55 -7.51 17.99
CA GLU A 128 -3.91 -6.94 18.06
C GLU A 128 -3.87 -5.75 19.03
N VAL A 129 -4.36 -4.60 18.59
CA VAL A 129 -4.34 -3.36 19.35
C VAL A 129 -5.73 -2.75 19.51
N SER A 130 -5.99 -2.11 20.65
CA SER A 130 -7.22 -1.35 20.88
C SER A 130 -7.30 -0.11 19.97
N ILE A 131 -8.48 0.52 19.91
CA ILE A 131 -8.71 1.73 19.13
C ILE A 131 -9.08 2.85 20.09
N PRO A 132 -8.13 3.71 20.51
CA PRO A 132 -8.44 4.83 21.37
C PRO A 132 -9.17 5.92 20.58
N GLN A 133 -9.73 6.90 21.28
CA GLN A 133 -10.29 8.08 20.64
C GLN A 133 -9.23 8.78 19.75
N PRO A 134 -9.45 8.94 18.44
CA PRO A 134 -8.55 9.67 17.57
C PRO A 134 -8.60 11.16 17.92
N ILE A 135 -7.46 11.83 17.76
CA ILE A 135 -7.28 13.25 18.06
C ILE A 135 -6.85 13.98 16.80
N ILE A 136 -7.51 15.11 16.51
CA ILE A 136 -7.06 16.05 15.50
C ILE A 136 -6.00 16.95 16.14
N SER A 137 -4.73 16.71 15.83
CA SER A 137 -3.61 17.56 16.21
C SER A 137 -2.57 17.59 15.09
N GLU A 138 -1.78 18.65 15.04
CA GLU A 138 -0.56 18.75 14.23
C GLU A 138 0.68 18.25 15.00
N ASN A 139 0.56 17.96 16.31
CA ASN A 139 1.64 17.39 17.11
C ASN A 139 1.33 15.93 17.47
N ILE A 140 2.20 15.02 17.06
CA ILE A 140 2.06 13.57 17.31
C ILE A 140 1.99 13.25 18.81
N GLU A 141 2.69 14.01 19.66
CA GLU A 141 2.69 13.81 21.11
C GLU A 141 1.35 14.13 21.80
N ASP A 142 0.41 14.80 21.10
CA ASP A 142 -0.94 15.03 21.59
C ASP A 142 -1.89 13.84 21.32
N LEU A 143 -1.48 12.90 20.47
CA LEU A 143 -2.31 11.77 20.07
C LEU A 143 -2.41 10.72 21.18
N ASN A 144 -3.59 10.10 21.29
CA ASN A 144 -3.73 8.91 22.12
C ASN A 144 -2.91 7.75 21.53
N THR A 145 -2.49 6.82 22.38
CA THR A 145 -1.77 5.60 21.98
C THR A 145 -2.66 4.39 22.25
N ALA A 146 -2.77 3.50 21.28
CA ALA A 146 -3.47 2.22 21.43
C ALA A 146 -2.75 1.32 22.45
N GLU A 147 -3.42 0.27 22.93
CA GLU A 147 -2.87 -0.73 23.84
C GLU A 147 -2.86 -2.11 23.19
N PHE A 148 -1.91 -2.97 23.56
CA PHE A 148 -1.91 -4.37 23.11
C PHE A 148 -3.06 -5.15 23.75
N LEU A 149 -3.91 -5.75 22.92
CA LEU A 149 -4.87 -6.79 23.31
C LEU A 149 -4.24 -8.18 23.18
N GLN A 150 -3.47 -8.38 22.10
CA GLN A 150 -2.57 -9.50 21.91
C GLN A 150 -1.21 -8.93 21.47
N ASP A 151 -0.15 -9.29 22.21
CA ASP A 151 1.22 -8.88 21.89
C ASP A 151 1.72 -9.60 20.62
N PHE A 152 2.81 -9.12 20.03
CA PHE A 152 3.40 -9.63 18.79
C PHE A 152 3.58 -11.15 18.80
N GLN A 153 3.04 -11.82 17.79
CA GLN A 153 3.23 -13.25 17.54
C GLN A 153 3.76 -13.51 16.12
N ASN A 154 4.72 -14.42 16.02
CA ASN A 154 5.20 -14.94 14.74
C ASN A 154 4.25 -16.02 14.20
N VAL A 155 3.05 -15.60 13.80
CA VAL A 155 1.98 -16.47 13.27
C VAL A 155 2.44 -17.27 12.05
N LEU A 156 3.27 -16.67 11.20
CA LEU A 156 3.75 -17.25 9.93
C LEU A 156 5.15 -17.89 10.06
N ALA A 157 5.50 -18.39 11.25
CA ALA A 157 6.78 -19.02 11.52
C ALA A 157 7.05 -20.19 10.54
N GLY A 158 8.16 -20.11 9.81
CA GLY A 158 8.56 -21.12 8.82
C GLY A 158 7.84 -21.05 7.48
N TYR A 159 6.89 -20.12 7.29
CA TYR A 159 6.27 -19.83 5.99
C TYR A 159 7.05 -18.72 5.27
N PHE A 160 7.02 -18.72 3.93
CA PHE A 160 7.55 -17.65 3.08
C PHE A 160 9.04 -17.32 3.27
N THR A 161 9.87 -18.28 3.71
CA THR A 161 11.32 -18.08 3.89
C THR A 161 12.10 -17.84 2.59
N ASN A 162 11.43 -17.98 1.43
CA ASN A 162 11.98 -17.66 0.11
C ASN A 162 11.44 -16.34 -0.45
N LEU A 163 10.50 -15.68 0.26
CA LEU A 163 9.83 -14.44 -0.15
C LEU A 163 10.06 -13.34 0.89
N GLU A 164 11.31 -13.04 1.21
CA GLU A 164 11.71 -12.13 2.29
C GLU A 164 12.20 -10.77 1.78
N GLU A 165 12.37 -10.58 0.47
CA GLU A 165 12.90 -9.35 -0.12
C GLU A 165 11.81 -8.28 -0.30
N ILE A 166 11.72 -7.37 0.67
CA ILE A 166 10.73 -6.28 0.71
C ILE A 166 9.32 -6.90 0.58
N PRO A 167 8.83 -7.55 1.65
CA PRO A 167 7.55 -8.22 1.63
C PRO A 167 6.42 -7.29 1.16
N ARG A 168 5.43 -7.88 0.51
CA ARG A 168 4.17 -7.25 0.16
C ARG A 168 3.07 -8.14 0.68
N VAL A 169 2.25 -7.61 1.58
CA VAL A 169 1.38 -8.41 2.43
C VAL A 169 0.06 -7.68 2.58
N GLY A 170 -1.05 -8.40 2.52
CA GLY A 170 -2.38 -7.88 2.87
C GLY A 170 -3.03 -8.79 3.91
N MET A 171 -3.93 -8.24 4.72
CA MET A 171 -4.72 -9.00 5.70
C MET A 171 -6.17 -8.56 5.69
N VAL A 172 -7.09 -9.51 5.90
CA VAL A 172 -8.50 -9.21 6.13
C VAL A 172 -9.13 -10.19 7.12
N TYR A 173 -9.77 -9.65 8.16
CA TYR A 173 -10.63 -10.40 9.06
C TYR A 173 -11.97 -10.68 8.38
N LEU A 174 -12.38 -11.94 8.40
CA LEU A 174 -13.70 -12.35 7.94
C LEU A 174 -14.28 -13.37 8.90
N ASN A 175 -15.49 -13.11 9.40
CA ASN A 175 -16.26 -14.06 10.18
C ASN A 175 -17.40 -14.63 9.31
N ALA A 176 -17.05 -15.62 8.48
CA ALA A 176 -18.01 -16.25 7.58
C ALA A 176 -18.79 -17.36 8.32
N PRO A 177 -20.08 -17.59 8.01
CA PRO A 177 -20.86 -18.69 8.60
C PRO A 177 -20.21 -20.07 8.45
N GLU A 178 -19.47 -20.29 7.36
CA GLU A 178 -18.84 -21.55 7.00
C GLU A 178 -17.58 -21.85 7.83
N THR A 179 -16.73 -20.84 8.04
CA THR A 179 -15.38 -21.00 8.62
C THR A 179 -15.25 -20.46 10.04
N GLY A 180 -16.22 -19.65 10.48
CA GLY A 180 -16.09 -18.80 11.65
C GLY A 180 -15.08 -17.67 11.42
N PRO A 181 -14.58 -17.04 12.50
CA PRO A 181 -13.64 -15.94 12.38
C PRO A 181 -12.28 -16.43 11.91
N LYS A 182 -11.73 -15.75 10.90
CA LYS A 182 -10.42 -15.99 10.29
C LYS A 182 -9.78 -14.67 9.93
N ILE A 183 -8.45 -14.63 9.97
CA ILE A 183 -7.66 -13.60 9.30
C ILE A 183 -7.07 -14.24 8.05
N HIS A 184 -7.53 -13.78 6.89
CA HIS A 184 -6.96 -14.14 5.61
C HIS A 184 -5.76 -13.26 5.33
N PHE A 185 -4.77 -13.81 4.62
CA PHE A 185 -3.58 -13.06 4.26
C PHE A 185 -3.11 -13.39 2.85
N THR A 186 -2.34 -12.48 2.27
CA THR A 186 -1.53 -12.68 1.07
C THR A 186 -0.08 -12.32 1.40
N TRP A 187 0.89 -13.02 0.80
CA TRP A 187 2.31 -12.77 1.00
C TRP A 187 3.06 -12.88 -0.33
N GLY A 188 3.73 -11.80 -0.70
CA GLY A 188 4.63 -11.72 -1.84
C GLY A 188 5.90 -10.94 -1.52
N GLN A 189 6.69 -10.68 -2.55
CA GLN A 189 7.92 -9.88 -2.43
C GLN A 189 8.03 -8.83 -3.55
N HIS A 190 8.96 -7.89 -3.42
CA HIS A 190 9.09 -6.79 -4.39
C HIS A 190 9.46 -7.27 -5.79
N LEU A 191 10.40 -8.22 -5.89
CA LEU A 191 10.77 -8.90 -7.14
C LEU A 191 10.44 -10.38 -7.06
N GLN A 192 9.29 -10.79 -7.59
CA GLN A 192 8.78 -12.15 -7.46
C GLN A 192 8.63 -12.83 -8.82
N GLU A 193 9.24 -14.00 -8.97
CA GLU A 193 8.91 -14.91 -10.07
C GLU A 193 7.63 -15.69 -9.73
N PRO A 194 6.77 -16.01 -10.72
CA PRO A 194 5.64 -16.90 -10.50
C PRO A 194 6.12 -18.29 -10.07
N GLY A 195 5.48 -18.89 -9.07
CA GLY A 195 5.79 -20.27 -8.67
C GLY A 195 5.47 -20.61 -7.22
N ASP A 196 5.47 -19.60 -6.35
CA ASP A 196 5.16 -19.77 -4.93
C ASP A 196 3.69 -19.42 -4.62
N PRO A 197 2.99 -20.23 -3.82
CA PRO A 197 1.66 -19.89 -3.31
C PRO A 197 1.77 -18.76 -2.29
N SER A 198 0.80 -17.84 -2.28
CA SER A 198 0.86 -16.57 -1.54
C SER A 198 -0.24 -16.39 -0.51
N ASN A 199 -1.39 -17.07 -0.66
CA ASN A 199 -2.59 -16.77 0.13
C ASN A 199 -2.89 -17.83 1.18
N GLY A 200 -3.38 -17.45 2.34
CA GLY A 200 -3.72 -18.37 3.42
C GLY A 200 -4.74 -17.76 4.38
N TRP A 201 -4.98 -18.46 5.50
CA TRP A 201 -5.63 -17.86 6.66
C TRP A 201 -5.10 -18.44 7.97
N PHE A 202 -5.44 -17.78 9.07
CA PHE A 202 -5.20 -18.24 10.43
C PHE A 202 -6.35 -17.80 11.35
N ASP A 203 -6.42 -18.39 12.54
CA ASP A 203 -7.37 -18.06 13.59
C ASP A 203 -6.94 -16.75 14.29
N PRO A 204 -7.87 -15.84 14.66
CA PRO A 204 -7.52 -14.55 15.27
C PRO A 204 -6.83 -14.64 16.64
N GLN A 205 -6.80 -15.81 17.27
CA GLN A 205 -6.04 -16.08 18.48
C GLN A 205 -4.57 -16.29 18.10
N LEU A 206 -3.75 -15.24 18.23
CA LEU A 206 -2.43 -15.19 17.60
C LEU A 206 -1.41 -16.19 18.17
N ASP A 207 -1.58 -16.62 19.43
CA ASP A 207 -0.74 -17.64 20.08
C ASP A 207 -1.19 -19.09 19.77
N ASP A 208 -2.34 -19.26 19.11
CA ASP A 208 -2.85 -20.52 18.56
C ASP A 208 -3.43 -20.33 17.15
N PRO A 209 -2.62 -19.92 16.15
CA PRO A 209 -3.13 -19.39 14.89
C PRO A 209 -3.68 -20.44 13.92
N GLN A 210 -3.41 -21.73 14.10
CA GLN A 210 -3.96 -22.80 13.22
C GLN A 210 -3.85 -22.54 11.70
N VAL A 211 -2.70 -22.02 11.24
CA VAL A 211 -2.47 -21.57 9.85
C VAL A 211 -2.86 -22.62 8.80
N GLN A 212 -3.61 -22.21 7.78
CA GLN A 212 -3.99 -23.03 6.62
C GLN A 212 -3.50 -22.41 5.30
N GLY A 213 -3.32 -23.25 4.30
CA GLY A 213 -2.68 -22.90 3.03
C GLY A 213 -1.17 -23.25 3.04
N PRO A 214 -0.32 -22.52 2.29
CA PRO A 214 -0.68 -21.46 1.34
C PRO A 214 -1.31 -22.00 0.04
N TRP A 215 -2.05 -21.15 -0.67
CA TRP A 215 -2.73 -21.42 -1.94
C TRP A 215 -2.33 -20.41 -3.01
N PHE A 216 -2.62 -20.74 -4.27
CA PHE A 216 -2.53 -19.82 -5.40
C PHE A 216 -3.91 -19.23 -5.73
N ILE A 217 -3.93 -18.02 -6.27
CA ILE A 217 -5.13 -17.43 -6.88
C ILE A 217 -5.07 -17.64 -8.39
N GLY A 218 -5.90 -18.56 -8.91
CA GLY A 218 -5.99 -18.87 -10.34
C GLY A 218 -4.61 -19.05 -11.00
N GLN A 219 -4.38 -18.27 -12.06
CA GLN A 219 -3.11 -18.14 -12.78
C GLN A 219 -2.59 -16.70 -12.79
N GLN A 220 -2.97 -15.92 -11.77
CA GLN A 220 -2.68 -14.50 -11.71
C GLN A 220 -1.18 -14.22 -11.50
N ASP A 221 -0.74 -13.06 -11.99
CA ASP A 221 0.61 -12.55 -11.75
C ASP A 221 0.75 -12.19 -10.26
N PRO A 222 1.83 -12.59 -9.55
CA PRO A 222 2.03 -12.21 -8.16
C PRO A 222 1.98 -10.69 -7.93
N TYR A 223 2.37 -9.88 -8.92
CA TYR A 223 2.31 -8.42 -8.83
C TYR A 223 0.88 -7.85 -8.91
N SER A 224 -0.13 -8.69 -9.12
CA SER A 224 -1.55 -8.29 -9.16
C SER A 224 -2.34 -8.81 -7.96
N ILE A 225 -1.77 -9.60 -7.05
CA ILE A 225 -2.52 -10.32 -5.99
C ILE A 225 -1.91 -10.28 -4.58
N THR A 226 -0.75 -9.65 -4.37
CA THR A 226 0.03 -9.74 -3.11
C THR A 226 0.24 -8.42 -2.36
N GLY A 227 -0.69 -7.46 -2.46
CA GLY A 227 -0.52 -6.11 -1.90
C GLY A 227 -1.49 -5.80 -0.78
N TYR A 228 -2.77 -6.09 -0.97
CA TYR A 228 -3.84 -5.76 -0.03
C TYR A 228 -5.00 -6.75 -0.13
N MET A 229 -5.88 -6.76 0.86
CA MET A 229 -7.07 -7.61 0.90
C MET A 229 -8.25 -6.93 1.59
N PHE A 230 -9.47 -7.24 1.16
CA PHE A 230 -10.69 -6.79 1.84
C PHE A 230 -11.87 -7.71 1.53
N ASP A 231 -12.92 -7.66 2.36
CA ASP A 231 -14.13 -8.43 2.14
C ASP A 231 -15.05 -7.75 1.12
N ILE A 232 -15.78 -8.56 0.37
CA ILE A 232 -16.84 -8.13 -0.54
C ILE A 232 -18.17 -8.44 0.14
N PRO A 233 -19.13 -7.50 0.21
CA PRO A 233 -20.45 -7.76 0.79
C PRO A 233 -21.09 -8.99 0.17
N ALA A 234 -21.52 -9.93 1.01
CA ALA A 234 -22.05 -11.23 0.56
C ALA A 234 -23.19 -11.09 -0.45
N GLU A 235 -24.12 -10.14 -0.24
CA GLU A 235 -25.23 -9.88 -1.17
C GLU A 235 -24.74 -9.47 -2.57
N TRP A 236 -23.67 -8.68 -2.65
CA TRP A 236 -23.08 -8.29 -3.93
C TRP A 236 -22.31 -9.46 -4.55
N ALA A 237 -21.52 -10.18 -3.75
CA ALA A 237 -20.75 -11.34 -4.19
C ALA A 237 -21.65 -12.45 -4.77
N ASP A 238 -22.75 -12.77 -4.09
CA ASP A 238 -23.74 -13.75 -4.55
C ASP A 238 -24.41 -13.33 -5.86
N ALA A 239 -24.68 -12.03 -6.02
CA ALA A 239 -25.36 -11.50 -7.20
C ALA A 239 -24.46 -11.43 -8.44
N TYR A 240 -23.16 -11.14 -8.27
CA TYR A 240 -22.30 -10.75 -9.39
C TYR A 240 -20.99 -11.54 -9.48
N ALA A 241 -20.45 -12.03 -8.37
CA ALA A 241 -19.13 -12.65 -8.30
C ALA A 241 -19.16 -14.13 -7.90
N ASP A 242 -20.25 -14.85 -8.20
CA ASP A 242 -20.38 -16.29 -7.93
C ASP A 242 -20.17 -16.67 -6.45
N GLY A 243 -20.49 -15.75 -5.52
CA GLY A 243 -20.29 -15.94 -4.08
C GLY A 243 -18.84 -15.76 -3.61
N TYR A 244 -17.99 -15.14 -4.43
CA TYR A 244 -16.62 -14.80 -4.02
C TYR A 244 -16.60 -13.57 -3.10
N THR A 245 -16.38 -13.80 -1.80
CA THR A 245 -16.55 -12.78 -0.74
C THR A 245 -15.24 -12.14 -0.28
N LEU A 246 -14.10 -12.51 -0.85
CA LEU A 246 -12.82 -11.85 -0.59
C LEU A 246 -12.26 -11.25 -1.88
N ALA A 247 -11.62 -10.10 -1.76
CA ALA A 247 -10.80 -9.49 -2.79
C ALA A 247 -9.33 -9.52 -2.37
N THR A 248 -8.45 -9.75 -3.34
CA THR A 248 -7.02 -9.48 -3.21
C THR A 248 -6.56 -8.66 -4.40
N GLY A 249 -5.50 -7.89 -4.23
CA GLY A 249 -4.92 -7.11 -5.30
C GLY A 249 -3.51 -6.65 -4.97
N ARG A 250 -2.87 -6.01 -5.94
CA ARG A 250 -1.62 -5.28 -5.78
C ARG A 250 -1.47 -4.32 -6.95
N MET A 251 -0.84 -3.18 -6.69
CA MET A 251 -0.22 -2.37 -7.73
C MET A 251 1.27 -2.27 -7.42
N ARG A 252 2.12 -2.60 -8.40
CA ARG A 252 3.56 -2.38 -8.30
C ARG A 252 3.95 -1.20 -9.16
N ASP A 253 4.81 -0.35 -8.62
CA ASP A 253 5.50 0.70 -9.35
C ASP A 253 6.12 0.19 -10.67
N GLY A 254 6.19 1.05 -11.69
CA GLY A 254 6.58 0.66 -13.03
C GLY A 254 5.51 -0.09 -13.83
N GLY A 255 4.34 -0.37 -13.24
CA GLY A 255 3.18 -0.96 -13.93
C GLY A 255 3.27 -2.46 -14.17
N MET A 256 4.18 -3.13 -13.46
CA MET A 256 4.30 -4.58 -13.47
C MET A 256 3.12 -5.16 -12.68
N GLY A 257 2.34 -6.05 -13.29
CA GLY A 257 1.09 -6.55 -12.71
C GLY A 257 -0.14 -5.67 -13.00
N GLY A 258 0.06 -4.45 -13.53
CA GLY A 258 -1.03 -3.56 -13.97
C GLY A 258 -0.69 -2.08 -13.79
N MET A 259 -1.08 -1.25 -14.77
CA MET A 259 -0.97 0.21 -14.72
C MET A 259 -2.14 0.85 -13.93
N GLY A 260 -2.40 0.35 -12.72
CA GLY A 260 -3.47 0.74 -11.81
C GLY A 260 -3.74 -0.34 -10.75
N PRO A 261 -4.64 -0.11 -9.78
CA PRO A 261 -4.96 -1.12 -8.76
C PRO A 261 -5.64 -2.34 -9.40
N ALA A 262 -5.38 -3.51 -8.85
CA ALA A 262 -6.02 -4.77 -9.24
C ALA A 262 -7.07 -5.21 -8.21
N LEU A 263 -8.08 -5.95 -8.65
CA LEU A 263 -9.11 -6.55 -7.80
C LEU A 263 -9.51 -7.91 -8.34
N ILE A 264 -9.11 -8.95 -7.62
CA ILE A 264 -9.38 -10.35 -7.92
C ILE A 264 -10.23 -10.94 -6.80
N ALA A 265 -11.48 -11.30 -7.12
CA ALA A 265 -12.42 -11.89 -6.17
C ALA A 265 -12.24 -13.41 -6.07
N TYR A 266 -12.26 -13.97 -4.86
CA TYR A 266 -12.19 -15.40 -4.62
C TYR A 266 -12.81 -15.79 -3.27
N THR A 267 -12.95 -17.10 -3.03
CA THR A 267 -13.31 -17.66 -1.72
C THR A 267 -12.42 -18.86 -1.41
N PRO A 268 -11.62 -18.85 -0.33
CA PRO A 268 -10.63 -19.89 -0.06
C PRO A 268 -11.12 -21.10 0.74
N TRP A 269 -12.43 -21.34 0.91
CA TRP A 269 -12.94 -22.53 1.63
C TRP A 269 -13.80 -23.45 0.76
N LEU A 270 -13.88 -24.72 1.16
CA LEU A 270 -14.79 -25.69 0.55
C LEU A 270 -16.22 -25.48 1.08
N ALA A 271 -17.22 -26.10 0.43
CA ALA A 271 -18.63 -25.93 0.78
C ALA A 271 -19.00 -26.33 2.23
N ASP A 272 -18.14 -27.08 2.92
CA ASP A 272 -18.29 -27.45 4.33
C ASP A 272 -17.48 -26.57 5.29
N GLY A 273 -16.87 -25.49 4.79
CA GLY A 273 -16.01 -24.57 5.52
C GLY A 273 -14.58 -25.07 5.74
N SER A 274 -14.22 -26.26 5.26
CA SER A 274 -12.85 -26.77 5.43
C SER A 274 -11.86 -26.09 4.48
N ALA A 275 -10.60 -26.03 4.93
CA ALA A 275 -9.48 -25.53 4.13
C ALA A 275 -9.22 -26.44 2.92
N PRO A 276 -9.06 -25.88 1.70
CA PRO A 276 -8.51 -26.61 0.57
C PRO A 276 -7.08 -27.09 0.87
N PRO A 277 -6.63 -28.19 0.27
CA PRO A 277 -5.24 -28.65 0.41
C PRO A 277 -4.23 -27.55 0.05
N GLY A 278 -3.11 -27.47 0.77
CA GLY A 278 -2.02 -26.54 0.44
C GLY A 278 -1.55 -26.72 -1.01
N GLY A 279 -1.23 -25.61 -1.68
CA GLY A 279 -0.86 -25.56 -3.09
C GLY A 279 -2.03 -25.63 -4.08
N THR A 280 -3.27 -25.65 -3.60
CA THR A 280 -4.47 -25.53 -4.45
C THR A 280 -4.43 -24.22 -5.24
N ARG A 281 -4.85 -24.27 -6.51
CA ARG A 281 -5.19 -23.08 -7.31
C ARG A 281 -6.67 -22.80 -7.11
N LEU A 282 -6.97 -21.76 -6.35
CA LEU A 282 -8.33 -21.33 -6.07
C LEU A 282 -8.97 -20.75 -7.34
N GLU A 283 -10.25 -21.01 -7.51
CA GLU A 283 -11.05 -20.32 -8.52
C GLU A 283 -11.17 -18.84 -8.14
N GLU A 284 -11.24 -17.99 -9.15
CA GLU A 284 -11.25 -16.54 -8.99
C GLU A 284 -12.07 -15.87 -10.09
N LYS A 285 -12.42 -14.62 -9.82
CA LYS A 285 -13.00 -13.71 -10.80
C LYS A 285 -12.24 -12.38 -10.79
N THR A 286 -11.68 -12.03 -11.94
CA THR A 286 -11.07 -10.71 -12.16
C THR A 286 -12.16 -9.65 -12.29
N LEU A 287 -12.13 -8.64 -11.41
CA LEU A 287 -13.08 -7.52 -11.40
C LEU A 287 -12.44 -6.20 -11.82
N LEU A 288 -11.14 -6.02 -11.54
CA LEU A 288 -10.35 -4.89 -12.00
C LEU A 288 -8.93 -5.37 -12.32
N LEU A 289 -8.48 -5.15 -13.55
CA LEU A 289 -7.11 -5.47 -13.95
C LEU A 289 -6.74 -4.64 -15.17
N TYR A 290 -5.87 -3.65 -14.95
CA TYR A 290 -5.32 -2.77 -15.97
C TYR A 290 -4.21 -3.46 -16.78
N GLU A 291 -3.89 -2.90 -17.94
CA GLU A 291 -2.84 -3.43 -18.81
C GLU A 291 -1.47 -3.40 -18.12
N ASN A 292 -0.65 -4.40 -18.41
CA ASN A 292 0.65 -4.62 -17.77
C ASN A 292 1.78 -4.14 -18.69
N THR A 293 2.80 -3.52 -18.12
CA THR A 293 3.96 -3.02 -18.87
C THR A 293 4.82 -4.12 -19.50
N TYR A 294 4.64 -5.38 -19.09
CA TYR A 294 5.19 -6.54 -19.80
C TYR A 294 4.58 -6.76 -21.19
N ASN A 295 3.36 -6.28 -21.42
CA ASN A 295 2.66 -6.44 -22.69
C ASN A 295 2.86 -5.24 -23.63
N THR A 296 3.01 -4.03 -23.08
CA THR A 296 3.13 -2.79 -23.84
C THR A 296 3.91 -1.73 -23.05
N ILE A 297 4.69 -0.91 -23.77
CA ILE A 297 5.32 0.27 -23.19
C ILE A 297 4.42 1.52 -23.32
N ALA A 298 3.29 1.43 -24.02
CA ALA A 298 2.36 2.54 -24.14
C ALA A 298 1.54 2.67 -22.86
N ILE A 299 1.25 3.91 -22.45
CA ILE A 299 0.29 4.18 -21.36
C ILE A 299 -1.12 4.10 -21.96
N GLU A 300 -1.65 2.89 -22.02
CA GLU A 300 -2.98 2.59 -22.55
C GLU A 300 -3.70 1.58 -21.65
N ARG A 301 -5.04 1.61 -21.63
CA ARG A 301 -5.85 0.71 -20.77
C ARG A 301 -5.37 0.72 -19.31
N SER A 302 -4.98 1.90 -18.85
CA SER A 302 -4.46 2.16 -17.51
C SER A 302 -5.51 2.90 -16.68
N LEU A 303 -5.22 3.06 -15.39
CA LEU A 303 -5.83 4.12 -14.60
C LEU A 303 -5.63 5.47 -15.31
N ASN A 304 -6.67 6.30 -15.33
CA ASN A 304 -6.57 7.66 -15.86
C ASN A 304 -5.48 8.41 -15.10
N GLY A 305 -4.50 8.94 -15.84
CA GLY A 305 -3.39 9.67 -15.25
C GLY A 305 -2.37 8.83 -14.52
N TYR A 306 -2.37 7.53 -14.79
CA TYR A 306 -1.35 6.62 -14.32
C TYR A 306 0.06 7.20 -14.56
N GLN A 307 0.88 7.13 -13.52
CA GLN A 307 2.32 7.36 -13.62
C GLN A 307 3.03 6.12 -13.06
N HIS A 308 4.20 5.77 -13.58
CA HIS A 308 4.98 4.64 -13.06
C HIS A 308 5.23 4.68 -11.54
N PRO A 309 5.41 5.84 -10.88
CA PRO A 309 5.58 5.90 -9.43
C PRO A 309 4.31 5.69 -8.60
N ASP A 310 3.14 5.51 -9.21
CA ASP A 310 1.89 5.30 -8.47
C ASP A 310 1.97 4.03 -7.59
N GLU A 311 1.52 4.16 -6.34
CA GLU A 311 1.43 3.09 -5.35
C GLU A 311 0.00 3.09 -4.78
N TRP A 312 -0.70 1.94 -4.81
CA TRP A 312 -1.95 1.73 -4.05
C TRP A 312 -1.72 0.57 -3.08
N GLU A 313 -1.65 0.90 -1.80
CA GLU A 313 -1.15 0.01 -0.73
C GLU A 313 -2.27 -0.52 0.16
N GLY A 314 -3.51 -0.07 -0.04
CA GLY A 314 -4.66 -0.59 0.70
C GLY A 314 -5.98 -0.42 -0.02
N GLY A 315 -6.96 -1.21 0.38
CA GLY A 315 -8.31 -1.13 -0.19
C GLY A 315 -9.41 -1.58 0.75
N ALA A 316 -10.63 -1.11 0.50
CA ALA A 316 -11.79 -1.48 1.28
C ALA A 316 -13.08 -1.42 0.45
N TRP A 317 -14.02 -2.32 0.75
CA TRP A 317 -15.38 -2.20 0.25
C TRP A 317 -16.25 -1.43 1.24
N ILE A 318 -16.53 -0.17 0.89
CA ILE A 318 -17.34 0.73 1.70
C ILE A 318 -18.82 0.47 1.42
N THR A 319 -19.58 0.34 2.49
CA THR A 319 -21.04 0.32 2.46
C THR A 319 -21.55 1.20 3.60
N THR A 320 -22.29 2.24 3.27
CA THR A 320 -22.85 3.15 4.26
C THR A 320 -24.18 2.61 4.82
N ALA A 321 -24.65 3.19 5.91
CA ALA A 321 -25.95 2.83 6.50
C ALA A 321 -27.14 3.12 5.56
N SER A 322 -26.98 4.02 4.59
CA SER A 322 -28.00 4.30 3.56
C SER A 322 -27.99 3.27 2.41
N GLY A 323 -26.99 2.39 2.36
CA GLY A 323 -26.82 1.39 1.30
C GLY A 323 -25.92 1.86 0.15
N ALA A 324 -25.43 3.09 0.17
CA ALA A 324 -24.46 3.56 -0.81
C ALA A 324 -23.16 2.74 -0.70
N SER A 325 -22.53 2.41 -1.83
CA SER A 325 -21.31 1.61 -1.82
C SER A 325 -20.23 2.13 -2.75
N ALA A 326 -18.98 1.86 -2.39
CA ALA A 326 -17.79 2.18 -3.17
C ALA A 326 -16.70 1.15 -2.91
N VAL A 327 -15.90 0.85 -3.92
CA VAL A 327 -14.60 0.21 -3.70
C VAL A 327 -13.55 1.31 -3.60
N LEU A 328 -12.88 1.38 -2.47
CA LEU A 328 -11.84 2.36 -2.17
C LEU A 328 -10.46 1.73 -2.35
N PHE A 329 -9.55 2.47 -2.98
CA PHE A 329 -8.10 2.23 -2.87
C PHE A 329 -7.42 3.46 -2.31
N ALA A 330 -6.47 3.29 -1.41
CA ALA A 330 -5.64 4.36 -0.86
C ALA A 330 -4.18 4.17 -1.24
N GLY A 331 -3.47 5.28 -1.46
CA GLY A 331 -2.14 5.19 -2.04
C GLY A 331 -1.39 6.51 -2.15
N THR A 332 -0.12 6.38 -2.53
CA THR A 332 0.75 7.49 -2.91
C THR A 332 0.68 7.65 -4.43
N LYS A 333 -0.03 8.68 -4.90
CA LYS A 333 -0.24 8.95 -6.32
C LYS A 333 0.84 9.88 -6.85
N GLY A 334 1.44 9.56 -7.99
CA GLY A 334 2.24 10.52 -8.75
C GLY A 334 1.35 11.50 -9.51
N THR A 335 1.45 12.79 -9.20
CA THR A 335 0.63 13.87 -9.79
C THR A 335 1.48 14.93 -10.48
N GLY A 336 2.80 14.77 -10.44
CA GLY A 336 3.75 15.68 -11.06
C GLY A 336 3.67 15.75 -12.58
N ASP A 337 4.20 16.83 -13.15
CA ASP A 337 4.23 17.06 -14.60
C ASP A 337 5.15 16.08 -15.34
N LYS A 338 6.07 15.42 -14.62
CA LYS A 338 7.01 14.41 -15.14
C LYS A 338 7.28 13.31 -14.13
N TYR A 339 7.62 12.13 -14.61
CA TYR A 339 8.06 11.00 -13.82
C TYR A 339 9.16 10.20 -14.51
N TRP A 340 10.04 9.58 -13.72
CA TRP A 340 11.22 8.88 -14.22
C TRP A 340 11.70 7.77 -13.30
N TYR A 341 12.52 6.85 -13.83
CA TYR A 341 13.27 5.88 -13.04
C TYR A 341 14.70 6.37 -12.83
N GLY A 342 15.12 6.54 -11.58
CA GLY A 342 16.43 7.06 -11.23
C GLY A 342 16.46 7.59 -9.81
N TYR A 343 16.87 8.85 -9.65
CA TYR A 343 17.14 9.48 -8.35
C TYR A 343 16.39 10.82 -8.22
N ILE A 344 16.37 11.39 -7.02
CA ILE A 344 16.02 12.79 -6.81
C ILE A 344 17.17 13.66 -7.35
N HIS A 345 16.80 14.76 -8.02
CA HIS A 345 17.76 15.75 -8.48
C HIS A 345 18.10 16.74 -7.33
N PRO A 346 19.39 16.98 -7.01
CA PRO A 346 19.78 17.81 -5.86
C PRO A 346 19.33 19.28 -5.97
N ASP A 347 19.19 19.80 -7.19
CA ASP A 347 18.74 21.19 -7.43
C ASP A 347 17.22 21.39 -7.31
N GLY A 348 16.44 20.32 -7.09
CA GLY A 348 15.01 20.40 -6.81
C GLY A 348 14.13 19.48 -7.67
N PRO A 349 12.85 19.32 -7.26
CA PRO A 349 11.95 18.29 -7.76
C PRO A 349 11.49 18.48 -9.22
N GLN A 350 11.65 19.68 -9.78
CA GLN A 350 11.34 19.99 -11.17
C GLN A 350 12.35 19.42 -12.18
N TYR A 351 13.51 18.96 -11.70
CA TYR A 351 14.58 18.43 -12.54
C TYR A 351 14.59 16.91 -12.51
N ILE A 352 14.85 16.33 -13.69
CA ILE A 352 14.90 14.88 -13.88
C ILE A 352 16.31 14.38 -13.54
N CYS A 353 16.40 13.23 -12.90
CA CYS A 353 17.67 12.52 -12.68
C CYS A 353 17.46 11.03 -12.99
N VAL A 354 17.56 10.66 -14.27
CA VAL A 354 17.40 9.26 -14.72
C VAL A 354 18.68 8.48 -14.40
N ASP A 355 18.52 7.20 -14.07
CA ASP A 355 19.67 6.29 -13.98
C ASP A 355 20.30 6.09 -15.36
N GLU A 356 21.49 6.66 -15.59
CA GLU A 356 22.21 6.57 -16.87
C GLU A 356 22.61 5.12 -17.23
N GLN A 357 22.59 4.20 -16.26
CA GLN A 357 22.86 2.79 -16.49
C GLN A 357 21.61 1.97 -16.81
N ALA A 358 20.42 2.57 -16.75
CA ALA A 358 19.18 1.89 -17.11
C ALA A 358 19.21 1.47 -18.58
N ALA A 359 18.85 0.21 -18.83
CA ALA A 359 18.56 -0.22 -20.19
C ALA A 359 17.42 0.65 -20.75
N ASP A 360 17.55 1.06 -22.01
CA ASP A 360 16.54 1.88 -22.69
C ASP A 360 16.21 3.18 -21.93
N ILE A 361 17.24 3.92 -21.52
CA ILE A 361 17.13 5.22 -20.81
C ILE A 361 16.09 6.19 -21.40
N ALA A 362 15.90 6.16 -22.72
CA ALA A 362 14.91 6.97 -23.43
C ALA A 362 13.46 6.68 -23.00
N ASP A 363 13.20 5.47 -22.49
CA ASP A 363 11.89 5.02 -22.04
C ASP A 363 11.67 5.25 -20.54
N MET A 364 12.71 5.65 -19.81
CA MET A 364 12.73 5.77 -18.35
C MET A 364 12.23 7.12 -17.84
N CYS A 365 11.83 8.05 -18.72
CA CYS A 365 11.27 9.33 -18.34
C CYS A 365 10.09 9.71 -19.22
N ARG A 366 9.02 10.20 -18.60
CA ARG A 366 7.81 10.64 -19.28
C ARG A 366 7.23 11.92 -18.68
N TYR A 367 6.49 12.64 -19.50
CA TYR A 367 5.56 13.67 -19.06
C TYR A 367 4.27 13.03 -18.51
N ALA A 368 3.48 13.82 -17.77
CA ALA A 368 2.21 13.38 -17.17
C ALA A 368 1.19 12.84 -18.20
N ASP A 369 1.28 13.23 -19.47
CA ASP A 369 0.43 12.70 -20.56
C ASP A 369 0.90 11.35 -21.13
N GLY A 370 1.97 10.77 -20.56
CA GLY A 370 2.56 9.50 -20.97
C GLY A 370 3.56 9.60 -22.12
N SER A 371 3.76 10.78 -22.72
CA SER A 371 4.79 10.98 -23.74
C SER A 371 6.20 10.97 -23.14
N PHE A 372 7.20 10.53 -23.91
CA PHE A 372 8.59 10.45 -23.44
C PHE A 372 9.24 11.82 -23.25
N CYS A 373 10.12 11.94 -22.26
CA CYS A 373 10.99 13.10 -22.09
C CYS A 373 11.95 13.25 -23.28
N THR A 374 12.44 14.47 -23.50
CA THR A 374 13.39 14.74 -24.59
C THR A 374 14.81 14.31 -24.20
N GLU A 375 15.65 13.97 -25.17
CA GLU A 375 17.06 13.58 -24.93
C GLU A 375 17.84 14.63 -24.14
N ALA A 376 17.53 15.92 -24.34
CA ALA A 376 18.17 17.02 -23.61
C ALA A 376 17.81 17.05 -22.12
N GLU A 377 16.69 16.44 -21.72
CA GLU A 377 16.23 16.36 -20.33
C GLU A 377 16.76 15.11 -19.60
N LEU A 378 17.34 14.15 -20.32
CA LEU A 378 17.87 12.92 -19.73
C LEU A 378 19.30 13.07 -19.17
N GLY A 379 19.96 14.21 -19.42
CA GLY A 379 21.34 14.44 -18.96
C GLY A 379 21.43 15.24 -17.67
N GLY A 380 22.58 15.16 -16.99
CA GLY A 380 22.90 15.99 -15.83
C GLY A 380 22.50 15.39 -14.48
N CYS A 381 22.36 14.06 -14.41
CA CYS A 381 22.08 13.37 -13.16
C CYS A 381 23.34 13.20 -12.28
N CYS A 382 23.16 12.63 -11.09
CA CYS A 382 24.22 12.16 -10.23
C CYS A 382 24.92 10.90 -10.80
N ASP A 383 26.11 10.62 -10.27
CA ASP A 383 26.85 9.37 -10.48
C ASP A 383 26.69 8.48 -9.24
N ALA A 384 25.97 7.37 -9.41
CA ALA A 384 25.72 6.38 -8.37
C ALA A 384 26.98 5.58 -8.00
N GLU A 385 27.87 5.29 -8.95
CA GLU A 385 29.14 4.60 -8.69
C GLU A 385 30.10 5.49 -7.88
N ALA A 386 30.04 6.80 -8.12
CA ALA A 386 30.77 7.80 -7.35
C ALA A 386 30.07 8.19 -6.02
N GLY A 387 28.86 7.66 -5.74
CA GLY A 387 28.12 7.94 -4.51
C GLY A 387 27.65 9.39 -4.39
N THR A 388 27.33 10.03 -5.51
CA THR A 388 26.92 11.45 -5.56
C THR A 388 25.41 11.66 -5.62
N CYS A 389 24.64 10.58 -5.66
CA CYS A 389 23.18 10.62 -5.63
C CYS A 389 22.67 10.95 -4.22
N VAL A 390 21.62 11.78 -4.15
CA VAL A 390 21.02 12.25 -2.90
C VAL A 390 19.85 11.40 -2.42
N SER A 391 19.43 10.43 -3.24
CA SER A 391 18.41 9.45 -2.90
C SER A 391 18.86 8.07 -3.37
N ASP A 392 18.11 7.07 -2.95
CA ASP A 392 18.16 5.74 -3.54
C ASP A 392 17.46 5.71 -4.91
N ARG A 393 17.77 4.66 -5.67
CA ARG A 393 17.20 4.46 -6.99
C ARG A 393 15.74 4.01 -6.90
N GLY A 394 14.86 4.58 -7.72
CA GLY A 394 13.46 4.20 -7.78
C GLY A 394 12.67 4.97 -8.83
N TRP A 395 11.36 4.74 -8.87
CA TRP A 395 10.44 5.58 -9.62
C TRP A 395 10.16 6.88 -8.85
N TRP A 396 10.40 8.01 -9.51
CA TRP A 396 10.19 9.36 -8.99
C TRP A 396 9.25 10.13 -9.89
N THR A 397 8.58 11.11 -9.32
CA THR A 397 7.76 12.10 -10.02
C THR A 397 8.09 13.46 -9.45
N THR A 398 7.78 14.54 -10.17
CA THR A 398 7.99 15.89 -9.63
C THR A 398 7.09 16.17 -8.43
N ARG A 399 6.00 15.41 -8.25
CA ARG A 399 5.08 15.53 -7.11
C ARG A 399 4.34 14.23 -6.82
N PHE A 400 4.32 13.83 -5.56
CA PHE A 400 3.41 12.86 -5.00
C PHE A 400 2.32 13.54 -4.17
N ASP A 401 1.13 12.96 -4.14
CA ASP A 401 0.05 13.27 -3.20
C ASP A 401 -0.50 11.95 -2.63
N ALA A 402 -0.96 11.95 -1.37
CA ALA A 402 -1.72 10.84 -0.79
C ALA A 402 -3.19 10.96 -1.17
N GLN A 403 -3.77 9.89 -1.72
CA GLN A 403 -5.13 9.90 -2.24
C GLN A 403 -5.93 8.66 -1.84
N MET A 404 -7.23 8.83 -1.70
CA MET A 404 -8.23 7.76 -1.78
C MET A 404 -9.00 7.89 -3.08
N ILE A 405 -9.14 6.80 -3.84
CA ILE A 405 -9.91 6.76 -5.09
C ILE A 405 -11.09 5.80 -4.95
N LEU A 406 -12.25 6.20 -5.48
CA LEU A 406 -13.49 5.46 -5.32
C LEU A 406 -13.99 4.93 -6.67
N TYR A 407 -14.24 3.62 -6.74
CA TYR A 407 -14.83 2.93 -7.88
C TYR A 407 -16.30 2.60 -7.61
N ASP A 408 -17.11 2.68 -8.66
CA ASP A 408 -18.53 2.29 -8.62
C ASP A 408 -18.65 0.76 -8.70
N PRO A 409 -19.19 0.09 -7.67
CA PRO A 409 -19.39 -1.36 -7.70
C PRO A 409 -20.26 -1.87 -8.86
N ALA A 410 -21.12 -1.02 -9.42
CA ALA A 410 -21.92 -1.36 -10.58
C ALA A 410 -21.07 -1.54 -11.85
N GLU A 411 -19.94 -0.84 -11.99
CA GLU A 411 -19.00 -1.09 -13.10
C GLU A 411 -18.26 -2.42 -12.92
N LEU A 412 -17.87 -2.76 -11.69
CA LEU A 412 -17.28 -4.06 -11.38
C LEU A 412 -18.26 -5.22 -11.63
N ALA A 413 -19.55 -5.00 -11.39
CA ALA A 413 -20.60 -5.98 -11.72
C ALA A 413 -20.72 -6.20 -13.23
N LYS A 414 -20.57 -5.14 -14.04
CA LYS A 414 -20.52 -5.25 -15.51
C LYS A 414 -19.29 -6.01 -16.00
N VAL A 415 -18.13 -5.82 -15.35
CA VAL A 415 -16.94 -6.64 -15.62
C VAL A 415 -17.23 -8.11 -15.30
N ALA A 416 -17.81 -8.38 -14.12
CA ALA A 416 -18.17 -9.72 -13.69
C ALA A 416 -19.15 -10.44 -14.63
N ALA A 417 -20.03 -9.68 -15.29
CA ALA A 417 -20.98 -10.14 -16.30
C ALA A 417 -20.40 -10.23 -17.73
N GLY A 418 -19.17 -9.75 -17.95
CA GLY A 418 -18.53 -9.69 -19.27
C GLY A 418 -19.07 -8.58 -20.18
N GLU A 419 -19.74 -7.57 -19.61
CA GLU A 419 -20.25 -6.39 -20.32
C GLU A 419 -19.19 -5.29 -20.46
N LEU A 420 -18.23 -5.25 -19.53
CA LEU A 420 -17.03 -4.41 -19.58
C LEU A 420 -15.77 -5.26 -19.50
N GLU A 421 -14.69 -4.78 -20.11
CA GLU A 421 -13.35 -5.32 -19.91
C GLU A 421 -12.80 -4.90 -18.55
N SER A 422 -11.92 -5.71 -17.95
CA SER A 422 -11.39 -5.49 -16.58
C SER A 422 -10.61 -4.18 -16.40
N TRP A 423 -10.12 -3.58 -17.48
CA TRP A 423 -9.35 -2.32 -17.46
C TRP A 423 -10.21 -1.08 -17.74
N GLN A 424 -11.51 -1.25 -18.01
CA GLN A 424 -12.42 -0.15 -18.34
C GLN A 424 -12.92 0.64 -17.14
N PRO A 425 -13.23 0.04 -15.98
CA PRO A 425 -13.65 0.82 -14.82
C PRO A 425 -12.62 1.88 -14.47
N GLN A 426 -13.09 3.05 -14.08
CA GLN A 426 -12.26 4.18 -13.63
C GLN A 426 -12.86 4.74 -12.34
N PRO A 427 -12.05 5.39 -11.49
CA PRO A 427 -12.60 5.99 -10.28
C PRO A 427 -13.57 7.12 -10.63
N TYR A 428 -14.69 7.19 -9.91
CA TYR A 428 -15.67 8.26 -10.02
C TYR A 428 -15.36 9.45 -9.09
N ALA A 429 -14.49 9.23 -8.09
CA ALA A 429 -14.05 10.28 -7.18
C ALA A 429 -12.60 10.05 -6.73
N VAL A 430 -11.93 11.15 -6.39
CA VAL A 430 -10.63 11.21 -5.75
C VAL A 430 -10.77 12.10 -4.52
N ILE A 431 -10.26 11.65 -3.38
CA ILE A 431 -10.17 12.40 -2.14
C ILE A 431 -8.69 12.57 -1.84
N ASP A 432 -8.23 13.81 -1.86
CA ASP A 432 -6.87 14.16 -1.43
C ASP A 432 -6.84 14.16 0.11
N ILE A 433 -5.85 13.50 0.69
CA ILE A 433 -5.71 13.36 2.15
C ILE A 433 -4.37 13.88 2.66
N ASP A 434 -3.54 14.48 1.82
CA ASP A 434 -2.21 14.98 2.20
C ASP A 434 -2.27 15.94 3.39
N GLU A 435 -3.29 16.79 3.44
CA GLU A 435 -3.44 17.80 4.51
C GLU A 435 -3.66 17.21 5.90
N HIS A 436 -3.98 15.91 5.99
CA HIS A 436 -4.17 15.20 7.25
C HIS A 436 -2.91 14.45 7.71
N LEU A 437 -1.89 14.33 6.87
CA LEU A 437 -0.68 13.56 7.14
C LEU A 437 0.42 14.42 7.78
N TYR A 438 1.32 13.78 8.52
CA TYR A 438 2.46 14.43 9.17
C TYR A 438 3.68 14.55 8.23
N LEU A 439 3.93 13.53 7.41
CA LEU A 439 4.98 13.49 6.39
C LEU A 439 6.40 13.77 6.95
N ASP A 440 6.68 13.30 8.16
CA ASP A 440 7.91 13.58 8.91
C ASP A 440 8.71 12.29 9.18
N PRO A 441 9.30 11.65 8.15
CA PRO A 441 10.12 10.46 8.35
C PRO A 441 11.41 10.79 9.11
N PRO A 442 12.06 9.79 9.71
CA PRO A 442 13.40 9.96 10.24
C PRO A 442 14.40 10.44 9.16
N GLU A 443 15.32 11.33 9.52
CA GLU A 443 16.33 11.91 8.61
C GLU A 443 17.11 10.83 7.84
N TRP A 444 17.42 9.70 8.47
CA TRP A 444 18.17 8.61 7.83
C TRP A 444 17.34 7.82 6.80
N ASP A 445 16.02 7.93 6.82
CA ASP A 445 15.12 7.27 5.87
C ASP A 445 14.79 8.15 4.66
N GLU A 446 15.06 9.47 4.72
CA GLU A 446 14.82 10.42 3.62
C GLU A 446 15.50 9.99 2.31
N ILE A 447 16.67 9.34 2.38
CA ILE A 447 17.37 8.83 1.21
C ILE A 447 16.51 7.82 0.43
N TYR A 448 15.72 6.98 1.11
CA TYR A 448 14.84 6.01 0.48
C TYR A 448 13.50 6.64 0.10
N MET A 449 13.05 7.57 0.91
CA MET A 449 11.67 8.05 0.95
C MET A 449 11.42 9.34 0.18
N GLY A 450 12.47 10.12 -0.06
CA GLY A 450 12.37 11.48 -0.56
C GLY A 450 11.81 12.45 0.49
N TRP A 451 11.65 13.70 0.07
CA TRP A 451 11.20 14.80 0.92
C TRP A 451 10.34 15.79 0.13
N GLY A 452 9.59 16.64 0.84
CA GLY A 452 8.73 17.66 0.25
C GLY A 452 7.77 17.08 -0.80
N ASP A 453 7.70 17.72 -1.97
CA ASP A 453 6.84 17.25 -3.07
C ASP A 453 7.19 15.82 -3.54
N GLN A 454 8.41 15.34 -3.32
CA GLN A 454 8.86 14.01 -3.76
C GLN A 454 8.85 12.95 -2.67
N ARG A 455 8.25 13.22 -1.49
CA ARG A 455 8.05 12.18 -0.47
C ARG A 455 7.11 11.09 -1.01
N ARG A 456 7.61 9.86 -1.23
CA ARG A 456 6.83 8.66 -1.61
C ARG A 456 6.38 7.85 -0.39
N ALA A 457 5.78 6.66 -0.54
CA ALA A 457 5.43 5.75 0.56
C ALA A 457 4.75 6.45 1.76
N ARG A 458 3.71 7.24 1.49
CA ARG A 458 3.02 8.07 2.48
C ARG A 458 2.02 7.27 3.30
N VAL A 459 1.23 6.43 2.63
CA VAL A 459 0.12 5.69 3.24
C VAL A 459 0.26 4.19 2.97
N GLY A 460 -0.25 3.38 3.90
CA GLY A 460 -0.26 1.92 3.84
C GLY A 460 -1.68 1.36 3.74
N GLU A 461 -1.88 0.19 4.38
CA GLU A 461 -3.13 -0.56 4.33
C GLU A 461 -4.32 0.21 4.92
N VAL A 462 -5.53 -0.17 4.48
CA VAL A 462 -6.80 0.40 4.91
C VAL A 462 -7.70 -0.69 5.49
N SER A 463 -8.47 -0.36 6.51
CA SER A 463 -9.54 -1.25 6.99
C SER A 463 -10.83 -0.49 7.28
N PHE A 464 -11.96 -1.17 7.18
CA PHE A 464 -13.28 -0.56 7.30
C PHE A 464 -14.16 -1.30 8.31
N ASP A 465 -14.57 -0.58 9.35
CA ASP A 465 -15.66 -0.97 10.23
C ASP A 465 -16.99 -0.60 9.57
N ARG A 466 -17.59 -1.59 8.89
CA ARG A 466 -18.89 -1.42 8.24
C ARG A 466 -20.03 -1.14 9.20
N GLN A 467 -19.95 -1.62 10.45
CA GLN A 467 -21.03 -1.47 11.42
C GLN A 467 -21.11 -0.04 11.92
N ASN A 468 -19.97 0.60 12.17
CA ASN A 468 -19.91 1.97 12.65
C ASN A 468 -19.49 2.97 11.57
N GLY A 469 -19.25 2.55 10.32
CA GLY A 469 -18.86 3.43 9.23
C GLY A 469 -17.53 4.13 9.48
N LEU A 470 -16.56 3.44 10.07
CA LEU A 470 -15.23 3.98 10.38
C LEU A 470 -14.19 3.40 9.43
N LEU A 471 -13.39 4.26 8.82
CA LEU A 471 -12.26 3.90 7.98
C LEU A 471 -10.96 4.16 8.74
N TYR A 472 -10.09 3.16 8.78
CA TYR A 472 -8.75 3.24 9.37
C TYR A 472 -7.72 3.17 8.25
N LEU A 473 -6.77 4.09 8.22
CA LEU A 473 -5.69 4.11 7.22
C LEU A 473 -4.36 4.37 7.93
N LEU A 474 -3.33 3.63 7.53
CA LEU A 474 -1.98 3.83 8.05
C LEU A 474 -1.26 4.96 7.31
N GLU A 475 -0.71 5.92 8.04
CA GLU A 475 0.38 6.77 7.53
C GLU A 475 1.71 6.11 7.92
N LEU A 476 2.59 5.90 6.94
CA LEU A 476 3.87 5.24 7.15
C LEU A 476 4.94 6.26 7.56
N TYR A 477 5.83 5.89 8.48
CA TYR A 477 6.95 6.73 8.95
C TYR A 477 6.50 8.08 9.52
N ALA A 478 5.47 8.08 10.36
CA ALA A 478 4.94 9.29 10.98
C ALA A 478 5.47 9.48 12.41
N ASP A 479 5.50 8.41 13.21
CA ASP A 479 6.02 8.44 14.59
C ASP A 479 7.42 7.81 14.63
N GLY A 480 8.39 8.55 14.09
CA GLY A 480 9.69 7.99 13.72
C GLY A 480 9.52 6.98 12.59
N ALA A 481 10.04 5.76 12.75
CA ALA A 481 9.86 4.70 11.76
C ALA A 481 8.51 3.96 11.89
N LYS A 482 7.71 4.25 12.93
CA LYS A 482 6.40 3.61 13.13
C LYS A 482 5.33 4.30 12.30
N PRO A 483 4.32 3.54 11.84
CA PRO A 483 3.11 4.15 11.31
C PRO A 483 2.21 4.67 12.44
N ILE A 484 1.30 5.57 12.06
CA ILE A 484 0.14 5.96 12.87
C ILE A 484 -1.15 5.61 12.15
N VAL A 485 -2.27 5.55 12.88
CA VAL A 485 -3.57 5.23 12.30
C VAL A 485 -4.43 6.49 12.23
N HIS A 486 -4.85 6.86 11.03
CA HIS A 486 -5.83 7.91 10.79
C HIS A 486 -7.23 7.33 10.70
N VAL A 487 -8.22 8.10 11.16
CA VAL A 487 -9.61 7.65 11.24
C VAL A 487 -10.55 8.62 10.53
N TRP A 488 -11.40 8.10 9.65
CA TRP A 488 -12.53 8.83 9.06
C TRP A 488 -13.84 8.18 9.44
N LYS A 489 -14.87 9.00 9.63
CA LYS A 489 -16.27 8.59 9.62
C LYS A 489 -16.82 8.74 8.20
N ILE A 490 -17.53 7.74 7.72
CA ILE A 490 -18.27 7.79 6.45
C ILE A 490 -19.77 7.82 6.79
N ASN A 491 -20.42 8.95 6.49
CA ASN A 491 -21.80 9.25 6.90
C ASN A 491 -22.89 8.79 5.92
#